data_AF-A0A8S0UQF6-F1
#
_entry.id   AF-A0A8S0UQF6-F1
#
_cell.length_a   1.000
_cell.length_b   1.000
_cell.length_c   1.000
_cell.angle_alpha   90.00
_cell.angle_beta   90.00
_cell.angle_gamma   90.00
#
_symmetry.space_group_name_H-M   'P 1'
#
loop_
_entity.id
_entity.type
_entity.pdbx_description
1 polymer ?
#
loop_
_entity_poly.entity_id
_entity_poly.type
_entity_poly.pdbx_seq_one_letter_code
_entity_poly.pdbx_strand_id
1 'polypeptide(L)'
;MPISDSATRGSLEVHSIPMAARLRSSNAVLPFLESTLENLRKFGIARGALGTELLRNCGFGMGELEDMGETLSKMVITLKPYSEE
;
A
#
# COMPACT_ATOMS: atom_id res chain seq x y z
N MET A 1 42.76 25.78 -2.88
CA MET A 1 41.77 25.86 -1.79
C MET A 1 40.46 25.26 -2.28
N PRO A 2 39.74 24.48 -1.47
CA PRO A 2 38.49 23.87 -1.90
C PRO A 2 37.44 24.96 -2.11
N ILE A 3 36.58 24.74 -3.10
CA ILE A 3 35.53 25.66 -3.52
C ILE A 3 34.47 25.64 -2.40
N SER A 4 34.31 26.77 -1.72
CA SER A 4 33.36 26.93 -0.63
C SER A 4 31.94 26.59 -1.07
N ASP A 5 31.31 25.69 -0.32
CA ASP A 5 29.87 25.47 -0.30
C ASP A 5 29.13 26.81 -0.15
N SER A 6 28.55 27.27 -1.25
CA SER A 6 27.36 28.12 -1.18
C SER A 6 26.34 27.55 -2.17
N ALA A 7 25.70 26.46 -1.76
CA ALA A 7 24.40 26.11 -2.32
C ALA A 7 23.48 27.29 -2.04
N THR A 8 23.33 28.16 -3.03
CA THR A 8 22.40 29.28 -3.00
C THR A 8 21.03 28.73 -2.63
N ARG A 9 20.45 29.26 -1.55
CA ARG A 9 19.04 29.08 -1.15
C ARG A 9 18.13 29.79 -2.18
N GLY A 10 18.28 29.44 -3.45
CA GLY A 10 17.51 29.98 -4.57
C GLY A 10 16.24 29.17 -4.81
N SER A 11 15.25 29.83 -5.41
CA SER A 11 13.98 29.22 -5.82
C SER A 11 14.22 28.04 -6.76
N LEU A 12 13.75 26.85 -6.39
CA LEU A 12 13.74 25.68 -7.28
C LEU A 12 12.78 25.95 -8.44
N GLU A 13 13.26 25.93 -9.68
CA GLU A 13 12.43 26.13 -10.86
C GLU A 13 11.64 24.84 -11.17
N VAL A 14 10.40 24.76 -10.67
CA VAL A 14 9.54 23.59 -10.84
C VAL A 14 8.83 23.64 -12.19
N HIS A 15 9.11 22.67 -13.05
CA HIS A 15 8.42 22.47 -14.33
C HIS A 15 7.40 21.34 -14.19
N SER A 16 6.11 21.65 -14.26
CA SER A 16 5.04 20.64 -14.21
C SER A 16 4.77 20.05 -15.59
N ILE A 17 4.65 18.72 -15.65
CA ILE A 17 4.19 18.01 -16.86
C ILE A 17 2.68 17.77 -16.70
N PRO A 18 1.82 18.25 -17.62
CA PRO A 18 0.39 17.99 -17.55
C PRO A 18 0.13 16.48 -17.71
N MET A 19 -0.56 15.89 -16.75
CA MET A 19 -0.92 14.48 -16.73
C MET A 19 -2.44 14.31 -16.69
N ALA A 20 -2.99 13.50 -17.59
CA ALA A 20 -4.38 13.09 -17.55
C ALA A 20 -4.47 11.67 -16.96
N ALA A 21 -5.42 11.45 -16.05
CA ALA A 21 -5.71 10.14 -15.47
C ALA A 21 -7.18 9.81 -15.63
N ARG A 22 -7.50 8.54 -15.93
CA ARG A 22 -8.87 8.04 -15.98
C ARG A 22 -9.13 7.14 -14.78
N LEU A 23 -10.09 7.53 -13.95
CA LEU A 23 -10.62 6.68 -12.90
C LEU A 23 -11.79 5.87 -13.46
N ARG A 24 -11.79 4.57 -13.21
CA ARG A 24 -12.90 3.68 -13.55
C ARG A 24 -13.16 2.71 -12.40
N SER A 25 -14.43 2.39 -12.19
CA SER A 25 -14.78 1.22 -11.37
C SER A 25 -14.46 -0.04 -12.18
N SER A 26 -13.62 -0.92 -11.64
CA SER A 26 -13.18 -2.13 -12.32
C SER A 26 -12.64 -3.15 -11.33
N ASN A 27 -12.91 -4.42 -11.60
CA ASN A 27 -12.37 -5.55 -10.83
C ASN A 27 -10.89 -5.84 -11.18
N ALA A 28 -10.25 -5.05 -12.04
CA ALA A 28 -8.84 -5.20 -12.40
C ALA A 28 -7.88 -5.04 -11.21
N VAL A 29 -8.34 -4.45 -10.10
CA VAL A 29 -7.57 -4.35 -8.85
C VAL A 29 -7.54 -5.65 -8.04
N LEU A 30 -8.39 -6.63 -8.39
CA LEU A 30 -8.56 -7.87 -7.63
C LEU A 30 -7.23 -8.63 -7.36
N PRO A 31 -6.32 -8.83 -8.35
CA PRO A 31 -5.05 -9.52 -8.09
C PRO A 31 -4.16 -8.79 -7.06
N PHE A 32 -4.20 -7.46 -7.06
CA PHE A 32 -3.48 -6.65 -6.08
C PHE A 32 -4.06 -6.85 -4.68
N LEU A 33 -5.38 -6.87 -4.53
CA LEU A 33 -6.05 -7.10 -3.25
C LEU A 33 -5.81 -8.51 -2.72
N GLU A 34 -5.86 -9.53 -3.58
CA GLU A 34 -5.58 -10.92 -3.22
C GLU A 34 -4.13 -11.08 -2.73
N SER A 35 -3.16 -10.55 -3.48
CA SER A 35 -1.75 -10.57 -3.07
C SER A 35 -1.53 -9.82 -1.75
N THR A 36 -2.18 -8.66 -1.58
CA THR A 36 -2.07 -7.87 -0.35
C THR A 36 -2.66 -8.61 0.85
N LEU A 37 -3.82 -9.24 0.70
CA LEU A 37 -4.44 -10.05 1.75
C LEU A 37 -3.57 -11.25 2.14
N GLU A 38 -3.01 -11.95 1.15
CA GLU A 38 -2.10 -13.08 1.40
C GLU A 38 -0.85 -12.61 2.15
N ASN A 39 -0.22 -11.53 1.69
CA ASN A 39 0.97 -10.97 2.30
C ASN A 39 0.71 -10.49 3.73
N LEU A 40 -0.41 -9.82 3.99
CA LEU A 40 -0.79 -9.38 5.32
C LEU A 40 -0.97 -10.58 6.27
N ARG A 41 -1.65 -11.63 5.82
CA ARG A 41 -1.81 -12.86 6.61
C ARG A 41 -0.47 -13.52 6.91
N LYS A 42 0.40 -13.64 5.92
CA LYS A 42 1.69 -14.35 6.03
C LYS A 42 2.73 -13.57 6.82
N PHE A 43 2.82 -12.26 6.61
CA PHE A 43 3.92 -11.43 7.10
C PHE A 43 3.51 -10.47 8.22
N GLY A 44 2.22 -10.16 8.38
CA GLY A 44 1.73 -9.26 9.43
C GLY A 44 1.01 -9.96 10.57
N ILE A 45 0.12 -10.92 10.25
CA ILE A 45 -0.82 -11.51 11.22
C ILE A 45 -0.34 -12.86 11.76
N ALA A 46 0.25 -13.71 10.90
CA ALA A 46 0.65 -15.06 11.32
C ALA A 46 1.56 -15.02 12.55
N ARG A 47 1.42 -16.03 13.42
CA ARG A 47 2.24 -16.11 14.63
C ARG A 47 3.72 -16.19 14.25
N GLY A 48 4.53 -15.26 14.77
CA GLY A 48 5.95 -15.18 14.47
C GLY A 48 6.24 -14.64 13.06
N ALA A 49 5.30 -13.93 12.45
CA ALA A 49 5.50 -13.34 11.14
C ALA A 49 6.63 -12.31 11.14
N LEU A 50 7.43 -12.32 10.07
CA LEU A 50 8.65 -11.51 9.96
C LEU A 50 8.39 -10.00 10.01
N GLY A 51 7.20 -9.56 9.59
CA GLY A 51 6.82 -8.15 9.56
C GLY A 51 6.17 -7.65 10.84
N THR A 52 5.84 -8.51 11.82
CA THR A 52 5.09 -8.10 13.01
C THR A 52 5.79 -7.02 13.82
N GLU A 53 7.12 -7.13 14.02
CA GLU A 53 7.88 -6.11 14.75
C GLU A 53 7.98 -4.79 13.97
N LEU A 54 8.16 -4.84 12.65
CA LEU A 54 8.17 -3.65 11.82
C LEU A 54 6.84 -2.91 11.90
N LEU A 55 5.73 -3.63 11.75
CA LEU A 55 4.38 -3.07 11.82
C LEU A 55 4.09 -2.48 13.20
N ARG A 56 4.50 -3.17 14.27
CA ARG A 56 4.42 -2.65 15.65
C ARG A 56 5.21 -1.34 15.80
N ASN A 57 6.42 -1.28 15.25
CA ASN A 57 7.26 -0.07 15.32
C ASN A 57 6.70 1.08 14.45
N CYS A 58 5.95 0.77 13.39
CA CYS A 58 5.16 1.73 12.62
C CYS A 58 3.87 2.18 13.33
N GLY A 59 3.56 1.63 14.51
CA GLY A 59 2.40 2.00 15.32
C GLY A 59 1.16 1.14 15.12
N PHE A 60 1.24 0.06 14.34
CA PHE A 60 0.11 -0.87 14.15
C PHE A 60 0.02 -1.89 15.28
N GLY A 61 -1.16 -1.99 15.89
CA GLY A 61 -1.55 -3.06 16.79
C GLY A 61 -2.02 -4.31 16.05
N MET A 62 -1.97 -5.46 16.71
CA MET A 62 -2.45 -6.73 16.12
C MET A 62 -3.93 -6.68 15.75
N GLY A 63 -4.78 -6.07 16.58
CA GLY A 63 -6.21 -5.92 16.28
C GLY A 63 -6.45 -5.10 15.00
N GLU A 64 -5.70 -4.01 14.80
CA GLU A 64 -5.81 -3.20 13.58
C GLU A 64 -5.39 -3.99 12.33
N LEU A 65 -4.37 -4.85 12.44
CA LEU A 65 -3.94 -5.72 11.34
C LEU A 65 -4.99 -6.78 11.01
N GLU A 66 -5.64 -7.36 12.03
CA GLU A 66 -6.74 -8.31 11.86
C GLU A 66 -7.96 -7.64 11.20
N ASP A 67 -8.34 -6.44 11.65
CA ASP A 67 -9.42 -5.64 11.06
C ASP A 67 -9.14 -5.27 9.59
N MET A 68 -7.88 -4.92 9.28
CA MET A 68 -7.42 -4.71 7.91
C MET A 68 -7.55 -5.98 7.07
N GLY A 69 -7.17 -7.13 7.64
CA GLY A 69 -7.31 -8.44 6.99
C GLY A 69 -8.76 -8.79 6.69
N GLU A 70 -9.67 -8.54 7.62
CA GLU A 70 -11.11 -8.73 7.42
C GLU A 70 -11.65 -7.81 6.32
N THR A 71 -11.27 -6.54 6.35
CA THR A 71 -11.69 -5.53 5.36
C THR A 71 -11.22 -5.91 3.95
N LEU A 72 -9.94 -6.28 3.79
CA LEU A 72 -9.39 -6.76 2.52
C LEU A 72 -10.10 -8.03 2.04
N SER A 73 -10.41 -8.96 2.96
CA SER A 73 -11.16 -10.17 2.63
C SER A 73 -12.56 -9.84 2.09
N LYS A 74 -13.28 -8.89 2.69
CA LYS A 74 -14.59 -8.43 2.20
C LYS A 74 -14.48 -7.81 0.81
N MET A 75 -13.45 -6.99 0.56
CA MET A 75 -13.22 -6.39 -0.76
C MET A 75 -12.96 -7.45 -1.84
N VAL A 76 -12.11 -8.44 -1.55
CA VAL A 76 -11.84 -9.57 -2.46
C VAL A 76 -13.12 -10.32 -2.80
N ILE A 77 -13.94 -10.66 -1.79
CA ILE A 77 -15.22 -11.34 -1.98
C ILE A 77 -16.17 -10.50 -2.85
N THR A 78 -16.23 -9.20 -2.61
CA THR A 78 -17.14 -8.28 -3.32
C THR A 78 -16.77 -8.10 -4.79
N LEU A 79 -15.47 -8.13 -5.11
CA LEU A 79 -14.96 -7.90 -6.47
C LEU A 79 -14.78 -9.19 -7.28
N LYS A 80 -14.88 -10.36 -6.64
CA LYS A 80 -14.87 -11.64 -7.37
C LYS A 80 -16.09 -11.71 -8.28
N PRO A 81 -15.92 -11.96 -9.59
CA PRO A 81 -17.05 -12.18 -10.47
C PRO A 81 -17.83 -13.40 -9.97
N TYR A 82 -19.16 -13.29 -9.92
CA TYR A 82 -20.00 -14.45 -9.70
C TYR A 82 -19.68 -15.47 -10.81
N SER A 83 -19.36 -16.70 -10.42
CA SER A 83 -19.37 -17.80 -11.39
C SER A 83 -20.82 -17.92 -11.84
N GLU A 84 -21.12 -17.56 -13.07
CA GLU A 84 -22.35 -18.01 -13.73
C GLU A 84 -22.15 -19.52 -13.93
N GLU A 85 -22.76 -20.34 -13.06
CA GLU A 85 -23.03 -21.76 -13.34
C GLU A 85 -24.17 -21.88 -14.35
#